data_AF-A0A965PLQ2-F1
#
_entry.id   AF-A0A965PLQ2-F1
#
_cell.length_a   1.000
_cell.length_b   1.000
_cell.length_c   1.000
_cell.angle_alpha   90.00
_cell.angle_beta   90.00
_cell.angle_gamma   90.00
#
_symmetry.space_group_name_H-M   'P 1'
#
loop_
_entity.id
_entity.type
_entity.pdbx_description
1 polymer ?
#
loop_
_entity_poly.entity_id
_entity_poly.type
_entity_poly.pdbx_seq_one_letter_code
_entity_poly.pdbx_strand_id
1 'polypeptide(L)'
;MSAETVMSATSAPFGLRPAFHPSGLDRAQALAGGIASGYNTDLLKGAPVKYDTGGTIVLASGSEAFVGAFAGVEWTDTTGRRRVSNYWPANT
;
A
#
# COMPACT_ATOMS: atom_id res chain seq x y z
N MET A 1 41.46 7.65 -9.16
CA MET A 1 40.42 6.90 -9.90
C MET A 1 39.31 6.66 -8.90
N SER A 2 38.33 7.55 -8.84
CA SER A 2 37.25 7.51 -7.85
C SER A 2 36.18 6.56 -8.38
N ALA A 3 35.92 5.46 -7.69
CA ALA A 3 34.88 4.52 -8.10
C ALA A 3 33.51 5.18 -7.95
N GLU A 4 32.82 5.37 -9.06
CA GLU A 4 31.41 5.74 -9.07
C GLU A 4 30.61 4.53 -8.58
N THR A 5 29.95 4.66 -7.43
CA THR A 5 29.06 3.61 -6.90
C THR A 5 27.86 3.50 -7.85
N VAL A 6 27.95 2.60 -8.84
CA VAL A 6 26.80 2.24 -9.67
C VAL A 6 25.73 1.68 -8.74
N MET A 7 24.55 2.31 -8.70
CA MET A 7 23.42 1.78 -7.96
C MET A 7 23.06 0.41 -8.54
N SER A 8 23.42 -0.65 -7.82
CA SER A 8 22.84 -1.98 -8.03
C SER A 8 21.32 -1.80 -8.01
N ALA A 9 20.62 -2.32 -9.01
CA ALA A 9 19.17 -2.20 -9.12
C ALA A 9 18.53 -2.63 -7.79
N THR A 10 17.97 -1.66 -7.06
CA THR A 10 17.11 -1.99 -5.92
C THR A 10 15.94 -2.76 -6.51
N SER A 11 15.81 -4.04 -6.15
CA SER A 11 14.64 -4.83 -6.52
C SER A 11 13.42 -4.19 -5.85
N ALA A 12 12.74 -3.31 -6.59
CA ALA A 12 11.50 -2.67 -6.20
C ALA A 12 10.37 -3.40 -6.91
N PRO A 13 9.77 -4.44 -6.31
CA PRO A 13 8.67 -5.17 -6.92
C PRO A 13 7.50 -4.23 -7.18
N PHE A 14 6.87 -4.33 -8.35
CA PHE A 14 5.72 -3.53 -8.78
C PHE A 14 4.40 -3.83 -8.03
N GLY A 15 4.49 -4.47 -6.86
CA GLY A 15 3.34 -5.01 -6.13
C GLY A 15 2.72 -6.27 -6.76
N LEU A 16 1.70 -6.79 -6.08
CA LEU A 16 0.88 -7.90 -6.56
C LEU A 16 0.07 -7.48 -7.78
N ARG A 17 0.06 -8.31 -8.83
CA ARG A 17 -0.69 -8.10 -10.06
C ARG A 17 -1.79 -9.16 -10.20
N PRO A 18 -3.06 -8.78 -10.48
CA PRO A 18 -4.10 -9.74 -10.75
C PRO A 18 -3.72 -10.64 -11.93
N ALA A 19 -3.74 -11.96 -11.71
CA ALA A 19 -3.46 -12.95 -12.76
C ALA A 19 -4.76 -13.49 -13.38
N PHE A 20 -5.76 -13.79 -12.55
CA PHE A 20 -7.04 -14.32 -13.00
C PHE A 20 -8.13 -14.14 -11.95
N HIS A 21 -9.34 -13.78 -12.39
CA HIS A 21 -10.57 -13.87 -11.62
C HIS A 21 -11.70 -14.27 -12.58
N PRO A 22 -12.62 -15.20 -12.23
CA PRO A 22 -13.64 -15.70 -13.16
C PRO A 22 -14.54 -14.62 -13.78
N SER A 23 -14.74 -13.49 -13.11
CA SER A 23 -15.50 -12.37 -13.65
C SER A 23 -14.66 -11.37 -14.45
N GLY A 24 -13.33 -11.51 -14.48
CA GLY A 24 -12.40 -10.55 -15.08
C GLY A 24 -12.28 -9.20 -14.36
N LEU A 25 -12.89 -9.06 -13.17
CA LEU A 25 -12.93 -7.79 -12.42
C LEU A 25 -12.15 -7.89 -11.11
N ASP A 26 -11.41 -6.84 -10.78
CA ASP A 26 -10.82 -6.64 -9.46
C ASP A 26 -11.91 -6.29 -8.43
N ARG A 27 -11.93 -6.98 -7.31
CA ARG A 27 -12.94 -6.83 -6.24
C ARG A 27 -12.34 -6.13 -5.02
N ALA A 28 -12.07 -4.83 -5.15
CA ALA A 28 -11.64 -4.02 -4.01
C ALA A 28 -12.80 -3.81 -3.02
N GLN A 29 -12.53 -3.97 -1.73
CA GLN A 29 -13.45 -3.62 -0.65
C GLN A 29 -12.96 -2.35 0.04
N ALA A 30 -13.85 -1.38 0.23
CA ALA A 30 -13.54 -0.17 0.99
C ALA A 30 -13.69 -0.44 2.49
N LEU A 31 -12.67 -0.06 3.28
CA LEU A 31 -12.70 -0.12 4.73
C LEU A 31 -12.77 1.31 5.27
N ALA A 32 -13.91 1.67 5.89
CA ALA A 32 -14.03 2.94 6.60
C ALA A 32 -13.09 2.93 7.81
N GLY A 33 -12.21 3.93 7.92
CA GLY A 33 -11.16 3.95 8.95
C GLY A 33 -10.12 2.85 8.78
N GLY A 34 -9.96 2.30 7.56
CA GLY A 34 -9.10 1.15 7.31
C GLY A 34 -7.60 1.42 7.50
N ILE A 35 -7.14 2.66 7.53
CA ILE A 35 -5.74 3.04 7.79
C ILE A 35 -5.73 3.98 8.99
N ALA A 36 -4.86 3.74 9.96
CA ALA A 36 -4.69 4.61 11.10
C ALA A 36 -4.17 5.99 10.67
N SER A 37 -4.76 7.07 11.20
CA SER A 37 -4.21 8.42 11.01
C SER A 37 -2.80 8.48 11.60
N GLY A 38 -1.88 9.11 10.87
CA GLY A 38 -0.47 9.15 11.23
C GLY A 38 0.28 7.84 10.95
N TYR A 39 -0.30 6.87 10.23
CA TYR A 39 0.43 5.66 9.83
C TYR A 39 1.70 6.05 9.07
N ASN A 40 2.84 5.63 9.60
CA ASN A 40 4.17 6.17 9.28
C ASN A 40 4.89 5.45 8.14
N THR A 41 4.18 4.56 7.43
CA THR A 41 4.73 3.78 6.32
C THR A 41 3.92 4.05 5.06
N ASP A 42 4.63 4.24 3.96
CA ASP A 42 4.03 4.42 2.65
C ASP A 42 3.33 3.13 2.20
N LEU A 43 2.12 3.26 1.64
CA LEU A 43 1.43 2.16 0.97
C LEU A 43 1.24 2.47 -0.51
N LEU A 44 1.89 1.68 -1.35
CA LEU A 44 1.79 1.76 -2.80
C LEU A 44 0.74 0.76 -3.31
N LYS A 45 0.07 1.10 -4.41
CA LYS A 45 -0.89 0.18 -5.06
C LYS A 45 -0.23 -1.18 -5.33
N GLY A 46 -0.95 -2.25 -4.99
CA GLY A 46 -0.47 -3.63 -5.13
C GLY A 46 0.40 -4.11 -3.97
N ALA A 47 0.77 -3.26 -3.01
CA ALA A 47 1.52 -3.69 -1.85
C ALA A 47 0.71 -4.71 -1.02
N PRO A 48 1.33 -5.82 -0.56
CA PRO A 48 0.65 -6.78 0.28
C PRO A 48 0.33 -6.15 1.64
N VAL A 49 -0.89 -6.34 2.13
CA VAL A 49 -1.36 -5.78 3.40
C VAL A 49 -1.88 -6.86 4.33
N LYS A 50 -1.73 -6.64 5.63
CA LYS A 50 -2.29 -7.47 6.70
C LYS A 50 -3.09 -6.57 7.66
N TYR A 51 -3.92 -7.18 8.51
CA TYR A 51 -4.51 -6.46 9.64
C TYR A 51 -3.51 -6.36 10.78
N ASP A 52 -3.44 -5.19 11.40
CA ASP A 52 -2.82 -5.03 12.71
C ASP A 52 -3.78 -5.44 13.84
N THR A 53 -3.33 -5.38 15.09
CA THR A 53 -4.18 -5.69 16.25
C THR A 53 -5.32 -4.69 16.43
N GLY A 54 -5.20 -3.47 15.88
CA GLY A 54 -6.25 -2.45 15.87
C GLY A 54 -7.33 -2.65 14.80
N GLY A 55 -7.19 -3.66 13.93
CA GLY A 55 -8.12 -3.92 12.83
C GLY A 55 -7.93 -3.01 11.61
N THR A 56 -6.84 -2.25 11.55
CA THR A 56 -6.46 -1.43 10.39
C THR A 56 -5.50 -2.20 9.49
N ILE A 57 -5.44 -1.83 8.21
CA ILE A 57 -4.49 -2.40 7.27
C ILE A 57 -3.12 -1.75 7.43
N VAL A 58 -2.09 -2.58 7.46
CA VAL A 58 -0.69 -2.19 7.48
C VAL A 58 0.09 -2.97 6.42
N LEU A 59 1.24 -2.46 6.01
CA LEU A 59 2.13 -3.16 5.08
C LEU A 59 2.50 -4.53 5.67
N ALA A 60 2.35 -5.59 4.87
CA ALA A 60 2.83 -6.91 5.25
C ALA A 60 4.33 -7.02 4.98
N SER A 61 5.07 -7.57 5.94
CA SER A 61 6.48 -7.91 5.71
C SER A 61 6.60 -9.20 4.88
N GLY A 62 7.79 -9.46 4.34
CA GLY A 62 8.01 -10.53 3.35
C GLY A 62 7.80 -11.97 3.85
N SER A 63 7.63 -12.20 5.15
CA SER A 63 7.45 -13.55 5.73
C SER A 63 6.09 -13.76 6.38
N GLU A 64 5.22 -12.75 6.39
CA GLU A 64 3.93 -12.81 7.07
C GLU A 64 2.80 -13.21 6.13
N ALA A 65 1.77 -13.82 6.70
CA ALA A 65 0.50 -13.96 5.99
C ALA A 65 -0.10 -12.57 5.74
N PHE A 66 -0.60 -12.35 4.52
CA PHE A 66 -1.26 -11.12 4.10
C PHE A 66 -2.69 -11.43 3.66
N VAL A 67 -3.58 -10.44 3.79
CA VAL A 67 -5.02 -10.58 3.52
C VAL A 67 -5.43 -10.04 2.15
N GLY A 68 -4.51 -9.38 1.45
CA GLY A 68 -4.75 -8.86 0.11
C GLY A 68 -3.70 -7.85 -0.31
N ALA A 69 -4.07 -7.05 -1.32
CA ALA A 69 -3.24 -5.98 -1.85
C ALA A 69 -3.92 -4.62 -1.65
N PHE A 70 -3.15 -3.59 -1.33
CA PHE A 70 -3.65 -2.22 -1.26
C PHE A 70 -4.13 -1.74 -2.65
N ALA A 71 -5.39 -1.35 -2.76
CA ALA A 71 -6.00 -0.91 -4.02
C ALA A 71 -6.01 0.62 -4.21
N GLY A 72 -6.06 1.36 -3.11
CA GLY A 72 -6.17 2.81 -3.06
C GLY A 72 -6.80 3.28 -1.75
N VAL A 73 -6.81 4.59 -1.55
CA VAL A 73 -7.32 5.23 -0.34
C VAL A 73 -8.03 6.53 -0.71
N GLU A 74 -9.04 6.87 0.07
CA GLU A 74 -9.69 8.16 0.03
C GLU A 74 -9.67 8.78 1.43
N TRP A 75 -8.94 9.88 1.64
CA TRP A 75 -8.88 10.58 2.94
C TRP A 75 -9.09 12.09 2.82
N THR A 76 -9.26 12.78 3.93
CA THR A 76 -9.25 14.25 4.00
C THR A 76 -7.91 14.66 4.58
N ASP A 77 -7.12 15.42 3.84
CA ASP A 77 -5.79 15.80 4.28
C ASP A 77 -5.82 16.88 5.38
N THR A 78 -4.63 17.23 5.89
CA THR A 78 -4.45 18.28 6.91
C THR A 78 -4.84 19.68 6.44
N THR A 79 -5.01 19.89 5.13
CA THR A 79 -5.51 21.13 4.54
C THR A 79 -7.04 21.13 4.39
N GLY A 80 -7.71 20.04 4.78
CA GLY A 80 -9.16 19.85 4.64
C GLY A 80 -9.60 19.38 3.25
N ARG A 81 -8.66 19.07 2.34
CA ARG A 81 -8.98 18.65 0.98
C ARG A 81 -9.21 17.14 0.92
N ARG A 82 -10.30 16.75 0.25
CA ARG A 82 -10.56 15.34 -0.10
C ARG A 82 -9.56 14.85 -1.15
N ARG A 83 -8.92 13.72 -0.90
CA ARG A 83 -7.97 13.06 -1.82
C ARG A 83 -8.42 11.64 -2.09
N VAL A 84 -8.44 11.27 -3.36
CA VAL A 84 -8.52 9.89 -3.85
C VAL A 84 -7.15 9.57 -4.42
N SER A 85 -6.50 8.50 -3.96
CA SER A 85 -5.13 8.17 -4.37
C SER A 85 -4.92 6.67 -4.47
N ASN A 86 -4.01 6.27 -5.33
CA ASN A 86 -3.44 4.92 -5.37
C ASN A 86 -2.26 4.74 -4.40
N TYR A 87 -2.05 5.74 -3.54
CA TYR A 87 -0.90 5.86 -2.63
C TYR A 87 -1.33 6.51 -1.32
N TRP A 88 -0.92 5.90 -0.20
CA TRP A 88 -0.96 6.52 1.13
C TRP A 88 0.43 7.07 1.46
N PRO A 89 0.58 8.40 1.69
CA PRO A 89 1.81 8.97 2.21
C PRO A 89 1.96 8.70 3.70
N ALA A 90 3.15 8.29 4.13
CA ALA A 90 3.49 8.20 5.54
C ALA A 90 3.18 9.50 6.30
N ASN A 91 2.65 9.36 7.51
CA ASN A 91 2.36 10.44 8.45
C ASN A 91 1.25 11.41 7.99
N THR A 92 0.23 10.89 7.32
CA THR A 92 -0.94 11.67 6.88
C THR A 92 -2.11 11.63 7.86
#